data_AF-A0A0T6BEU3-F1
#
_entry.id   AF-A0A0T6BEU3-F1
#
_cell.length_a   1.000
_cell.length_b   1.000
_cell.length_c   1.000
_cell.angle_alpha   90.00
_cell.angle_beta   90.00
_cell.angle_gamma   90.00
#
_symmetry.space_group_name_H-M   'P 1'
#
loop_
_entity.id
_entity.type
_entity.pdbx_description
1 polymer ?
#
loop_
_entity_poly.entity_id
_entity_poly.type
_entity_poly.pdbx_seq_one_letter_code
_entity_poly.pdbx_strand_id
1 'polypeptide(L)'
;MSGCDKLCCYFFLIAANILLVRCVGEPNIVFIIADDLGWNDVSFHGSNQILTPNIDALAYNGIILNSHYVQPSGSATKAALLTGKYPIKLGMQGDSIQPGEARSLPEGKILPEYLKV
;
A
#
# COMPACT_ATOMS: atom_id res chain seq x y z
N MET A 1 -14.91 55.64 -12.18
CA MET A 1 -15.37 54.32 -12.67
C MET A 1 -14.17 53.39 -12.85
N SER A 2 -13.47 53.02 -11.76
CA SER A 2 -12.15 52.34 -11.84
C SER A 2 -12.01 51.13 -10.88
N GLY A 3 -13.15 50.56 -10.46
CA GLY A 3 -13.20 49.48 -9.46
C GLY A 3 -13.69 48.13 -9.99
N CYS A 4 -14.20 48.06 -11.21
CA CYS A 4 -14.77 46.82 -11.77
C CYS A 4 -13.72 45.97 -12.51
N ASP A 5 -12.70 46.60 -13.12
CA ASP A 5 -11.75 45.91 -14.00
C ASP A 5 -10.75 45.03 -13.22
N LYS A 6 -10.37 45.44 -12.00
CA LYS A 6 -9.38 44.71 -11.19
C LYS A 6 -9.94 43.45 -10.53
N LEU A 7 -11.24 43.47 -10.21
CA LEU A 7 -11.95 42.33 -9.61
C LEU A 7 -12.19 41.21 -10.64
N CYS A 8 -12.41 41.59 -11.90
CA CYS A 8 -12.58 40.66 -13.02
C CYS A 8 -11.26 39.92 -13.34
N CYS A 9 -10.11 40.61 -13.29
CA CYS A 9 -8.80 39.99 -13.49
C CYS A 9 -8.41 38.99 -12.39
N TYR A 10 -8.77 39.25 -11.13
CA TYR A 10 -8.46 38.36 -10.01
C TYR A 10 -9.29 37.06 -10.06
N PHE A 11 -10.55 37.15 -10.51
CA PHE A 11 -11.40 35.99 -10.74
C PHE A 11 -10.90 35.10 -11.90
N PHE A 12 -10.37 35.71 -12.97
CA PHE A 12 -9.79 34.98 -14.11
C PHE A 12 -8.50 34.22 -13.75
N LEU A 13 -7.66 34.77 -12.87
CA LEU A 13 -6.41 34.13 -12.42
C LEU A 13 -6.65 32.92 -11.51
N ILE A 14 -7.72 32.94 -10.71
CA ILE A 14 -8.11 31.81 -9.85
C ILE A 14 -8.73 30.69 -10.69
N ALA A 15 -9.56 31.00 -11.68
CA ALA A 15 -10.18 30.01 -12.56
C ALA A 15 -9.16 29.22 -13.40
N ALA A 16 -8.05 29.86 -13.82
CA ALA A 16 -7.01 29.21 -14.63
C ALA A 16 -6.19 28.15 -13.86
N ASN A 17 -6.07 28.26 -12.53
CA ASN A 17 -5.29 27.33 -11.71
C ASN A 17 -6.06 26.05 -11.31
N ILE A 18 -7.38 26.01 -11.51
CA ILE A 18 -8.21 24.85 -11.15
C ILE A 18 -8.18 23.77 -12.26
N LEU A 19 -7.70 24.10 -13.47
CA LEU A 19 -7.88 23.27 -14.67
C LEU A 19 -6.69 22.35 -15.03
N LEU A 20 -5.82 22.01 -14.07
CA LEU A 20 -4.72 21.07 -14.27
C LEU A 20 -4.83 19.85 -13.34
N VAL A 21 -6.01 19.22 -13.32
CA VAL A 21 -6.09 17.82 -12.91
C VAL A 21 -5.50 16.99 -14.05
N ARG A 22 -4.19 16.68 -13.96
CA ARG A 22 -3.59 15.69 -14.85
C ARG A 22 -4.26 14.35 -14.57
N CYS A 23 -4.82 13.73 -15.60
CA CYS A 23 -5.07 12.29 -15.59
C CYS A 23 -3.70 11.62 -15.50
N VAL A 24 -3.27 11.32 -14.28
CA VAL A 24 -2.16 10.40 -14.05
C VAL A 24 -2.62 9.10 -14.68
N GLY A 25 -1.87 8.61 -15.67
CA GLY A 25 -2.10 7.29 -16.25
C GLY A 25 -2.10 6.23 -15.15
N GLU A 26 -2.51 5.01 -15.47
CA GLU A 26 -2.61 3.96 -14.46
C GLU A 26 -1.26 3.79 -13.73
N PRO A 27 -1.25 3.96 -12.39
CA PRO A 27 0.00 3.92 -11.65
C PRO A 27 0.53 2.49 -11.62
N ASN A 28 1.85 2.35 -11.67
CA ASN A 28 2.50 1.07 -11.39
C ASN A 28 2.41 0.79 -9.88
N ILE A 29 1.76 -0.31 -9.51
CA ILE A 29 1.61 -0.72 -8.11
C ILE A 29 2.63 -1.84 -7.82
N VAL A 30 3.57 -1.58 -6.91
CA VAL A 30 4.58 -2.54 -6.49
C VAL A 30 4.38 -2.88 -5.01
N PHE A 31 4.09 -4.15 -4.72
CA PHE A 31 4.03 -4.67 -3.35
C PHE A 31 5.37 -5.31 -2.98
N ILE A 32 6.01 -4.79 -1.92
CA ILE A 32 7.22 -5.39 -1.32
C ILE A 32 6.80 -6.01 0.01
N ILE A 33 6.91 -7.33 0.12
CA ILE A 33 6.53 -8.09 1.32
C ILE A 33 7.78 -8.80 1.84
N ALA A 34 8.23 -8.42 3.02
CA ALA A 34 9.31 -9.12 3.71
C ALA A 34 8.76 -10.35 4.46
N ASP A 35 9.57 -11.40 4.58
CA ASP A 35 9.25 -12.61 5.34
C ASP A 35 9.93 -12.50 6.72
N ASP A 36 9.18 -12.76 7.78
CA ASP A 36 9.65 -12.76 9.18
C ASP A 36 10.40 -11.49 9.65
N LEU A 37 10.09 -10.33 9.07
CA LEU A 37 10.65 -9.04 9.48
C LEU A 37 9.91 -8.49 10.72
N GLY A 38 10.66 -8.30 11.81
CA GLY A 38 10.17 -7.75 13.07
C GLY A 38 10.01 -6.23 13.06
N TRP A 39 9.27 -5.72 14.05
CA TRP A 39 8.99 -4.29 14.19
C TRP A 39 10.25 -3.42 14.34
N ASN A 40 11.25 -3.93 15.08
CA ASN A 40 12.51 -3.22 15.38
C ASN A 40 13.69 -3.64 14.47
N ASP A 41 13.41 -4.29 13.33
CA ASP A 41 14.48 -4.75 12.42
C ASP A 41 14.88 -3.69 11.38
N VAL A 42 14.13 -2.59 11.29
CA VAL A 42 14.37 -1.46 10.38
C VAL A 42 14.86 -0.24 11.14
N SER A 43 15.83 0.50 10.58
CA SER A 43 16.46 1.62 11.28
C SER A 43 15.51 2.80 11.51
N PHE A 44 14.54 3.04 10.63
CA PHE A 44 13.54 4.10 10.84
C PHE A 44 12.58 3.84 12.03
N HIS A 45 12.52 2.61 12.55
CA HIS A 45 11.81 2.27 13.80
C HIS A 45 12.71 2.30 15.05
N GLY A 46 13.94 2.82 14.93
CA GLY A 46 14.86 3.01 16.06
C GLY A 46 15.90 1.90 16.25
N SER A 47 16.04 0.99 15.28
CA SER A 47 17.13 0.00 15.28
C SER A 47 18.46 0.67 14.97
N ASN A 48 19.38 0.68 15.94
CA ASN A 48 20.74 1.20 15.73
C ASN A 48 21.74 0.09 15.30
N GLN A 49 21.28 -1.17 15.25
CA GLN A 49 22.12 -2.32 14.90
C GLN A 49 22.05 -2.67 13.42
N ILE A 50 20.86 -2.56 12.80
CA ILE A 50 20.61 -2.94 11.41
C ILE A 50 20.31 -1.67 10.62
N LEU A 51 21.19 -1.35 9.66
CA LEU A 51 21.02 -0.17 8.81
C LEU A 51 20.24 -0.54 7.54
N THR A 52 19.10 0.11 7.33
CA THR A 52 18.24 -0.11 6.16
C THR A 52 18.06 1.15 5.32
N PRO A 53 19.13 1.76 4.78
CA PRO A 53 19.09 3.11 4.21
C PRO A 53 18.09 3.29 3.06
N ASN A 54 17.88 2.26 2.23
CA ASN A 54 16.90 2.31 1.14
C ASN A 54 15.45 2.24 1.65
N ILE A 55 15.19 1.46 2.71
CA ILE A 55 13.86 1.36 3.33
C ILE A 55 13.56 2.65 4.09
N ASP A 56 14.54 3.19 4.80
CA ASP A 56 14.44 4.47 5.49
C ASP A 56 14.14 5.61 4.51
N ALA A 57 14.82 5.63 3.36
CA ALA A 57 14.52 6.59 2.31
C ALA A 57 13.06 6.46 1.82
N LEU A 58 12.53 5.25 1.64
CA LEU A 58 11.13 5.06 1.30
C LEU A 58 10.17 5.53 2.40
N ALA A 59 10.51 5.26 3.67
CA ALA A 59 9.72 5.64 4.83
C ALA A 59 9.63 7.17 4.97
N TYR A 60 10.77 7.88 4.90
CA TYR A 60 10.82 9.33 5.06
C TYR A 60 10.30 10.12 3.84
N ASN A 61 10.28 9.52 2.65
CA ASN A 61 9.64 10.10 1.46
C ASN A 61 8.17 9.68 1.30
N GLY A 62 7.62 8.89 2.22
CA GLY A 62 6.30 8.29 2.13
C GLY A 62 5.47 8.44 3.40
N ILE A 63 4.58 7.49 3.62
CA ILE A 63 3.73 7.41 4.82
C ILE A 63 4.16 6.20 5.65
N ILE A 64 4.45 6.45 6.93
CA ILE A 64 4.78 5.41 7.90
C ILE A 64 3.50 4.96 8.61
N LEU A 65 3.23 3.65 8.58
CA LEU A 65 2.10 3.06 9.29
C LEU A 65 2.56 2.55 10.66
N ASN A 66 2.36 3.38 11.70
CA ASN A 66 2.72 3.02 13.09
C ASN A 66 1.87 1.88 13.70
N SER A 67 0.79 1.48 13.04
CA SER A 67 -0.12 0.44 13.50
C SER A 67 -0.66 -0.38 12.32
N HIS A 68 0.24 -1.18 11.73
CA HIS A 68 -0.09 -2.12 10.66
C HIS A 68 -0.04 -3.56 11.19
N TYR A 69 -1.12 -4.32 11.01
CA TYR A 69 -1.28 -5.65 11.60
C TYR A 69 -1.42 -6.73 10.53
N VAL A 70 -0.91 -7.92 10.84
CA VAL A 70 -0.93 -9.11 9.97
C VAL A 70 -1.38 -10.34 10.74
N GLN A 71 -1.46 -11.49 10.06
CA GLN A 71 -1.76 -12.77 10.68
C GLN A 71 -0.47 -13.44 11.19
N PRO A 72 -0.54 -14.32 12.20
CA PRO A 72 0.65 -14.95 12.79
C PRO A 72 1.38 -15.92 11.84
N SER A 73 0.73 -16.37 10.76
CA SER A 73 1.33 -17.23 9.73
C SER A 73 1.55 -16.46 8.42
N GLY A 74 2.68 -16.70 7.76
CA GLY A 74 2.97 -16.14 6.44
C GLY A 74 1.96 -16.57 5.37
N SER A 75 1.46 -17.81 5.41
CA SER A 75 0.43 -18.28 4.48
C SER A 75 -0.90 -17.55 4.68
N ALA A 76 -1.33 -17.39 5.93
CA ALA A 76 -2.55 -16.68 6.29
C ALA A 76 -2.47 -15.19 5.90
N THR A 77 -1.32 -14.53 6.16
CA THR A 77 -1.07 -13.13 5.80
C THR A 77 -1.12 -12.91 4.29
N LYS A 78 -0.41 -13.75 3.51
CA LYS A 78 -0.39 -13.66 2.04
C LYS A 78 -1.78 -13.93 1.43
N ALA A 79 -2.53 -14.90 1.97
CA ALA A 79 -3.90 -15.17 1.55
C ALA A 79 -4.84 -13.98 1.83
N ALA A 80 -4.74 -13.36 2.99
CA ALA A 80 -5.52 -12.18 3.34
C ALA A 80 -5.20 -10.98 2.45
N LEU A 81 -3.92 -10.73 2.17
CA LEU A 81 -3.48 -9.66 1.28
C LEU A 81 -4.02 -9.84 -0.14
N LEU A 82 -3.90 -11.05 -0.70
CA LEU A 82 -4.29 -11.33 -2.09
C LEU A 82 -5.81 -11.35 -2.29
N THR A 83 -6.60 -11.63 -1.27
CA THR A 83 -8.06 -11.77 -1.40
C THR A 83 -8.87 -10.67 -0.73
N GLY A 84 -8.25 -9.87 0.15
CA GLY A 84 -8.95 -8.92 1.01
C GLY A 84 -9.88 -9.57 2.05
N LYS A 85 -9.74 -10.88 2.29
CA LYS A 85 -10.61 -11.65 3.19
C LYS A 85 -9.85 -12.15 4.41
N TYR A 86 -10.53 -12.20 5.55
CA TYR A 86 -9.98 -12.84 6.75
C TYR A 86 -9.69 -14.34 6.50
N PRO A 87 -8.55 -14.89 6.95
CA PRO A 87 -8.16 -16.28 6.68
C PRO A 87 -9.19 -17.33 7.13
N ILE A 88 -9.95 -17.04 8.20
CA ILE A 88 -11.01 -17.92 8.69
C ILE A 88 -12.10 -18.18 7.63
N LYS A 89 -12.34 -17.22 6.72
CA LYS A 89 -13.29 -17.36 5.61
C LYS A 89 -12.73 -18.18 4.45
N LEU A 90 -11.43 -18.44 4.45
CA LEU A 90 -10.70 -19.15 3.39
C LEU A 90 -10.25 -20.56 3.81
N GLY A 91 -10.44 -20.94 5.08
CA GLY A 91 -9.87 -22.18 5.62
C GLY A 91 -8.34 -22.08 5.86
N MET A 92 -7.81 -20.86 5.98
CA MET A 92 -6.38 -20.55 6.06
C MET A 92 -5.93 -20.07 7.45
N GLN A 93 -6.71 -20.34 8.50
CA GLN A 93 -6.45 -19.88 9.88
C GLN A 93 -5.41 -20.70 10.66
N GLY A 94 -4.95 -21.83 10.11
CA GLY A 94 -4.02 -22.74 10.78
C GLY A 94 -2.56 -22.46 10.45
N ASP A 95 -1.72 -23.49 10.62
CA ASP A 95 -0.30 -23.42 10.27
C ASP A 95 -0.06 -23.15 8.78
N SER A 96 1.12 -22.60 8.51
CA SER A 96 1.61 -22.37 7.16
C SER A 96 1.56 -23.66 6.34
N ILE A 97 1.14 -23.55 5.08
CA ILE A 97 1.03 -24.69 4.16
C ILE A 97 2.42 -25.34 4.01
N GLN A 98 2.51 -26.63 4.31
CA GLN A 98 3.73 -27.41 4.12
C GLN A 98 3.86 -27.98 2.70
N PRO A 99 5.09 -28.30 2.25
CA PRO A 99 5.30 -29.00 1.00
C PRO A 99 4.51 -30.33 0.95
N GLY A 100 3.76 -30.56 -0.13
CA GLY A 100 2.99 -31.79 -0.33
C GLY A 100 1.58 -31.78 0.27
N GLU A 101 1.17 -30.71 0.94
CA GLU A 101 -0.22 -30.56 1.36
C GLU A 101 -1.16 -30.29 0.17
N ALA A 102 -2.39 -30.83 0.25
CA ALA A 102 -3.44 -30.57 -0.73
C ALA A 102 -4.15 -29.21 -0.53
N ARG A 103 -3.83 -28.48 0.54
CA ARG A 103 -4.41 -27.18 0.84
C ARG A 103 -3.77 -26.11 -0.05
N SER A 104 -4.61 -25.17 -0.50
CA SER A 104 -4.18 -24.02 -1.29
C SER A 104 -5.16 -22.87 -1.10
N LEU A 105 -4.86 -21.73 -1.70
CA LEU A 105 -5.80 -20.62 -1.73
C LEU A 105 -7.08 -21.08 -2.47
N PRO A 106 -8.29 -20.93 -1.87
CA PRO A 106 -9.52 -21.37 -2.52
C PRO A 106 -9.78 -20.55 -3.79
N GLU A 107 -10.57 -21.12 -4.70
CA GLU A 107 -10.94 -20.46 -5.95
C GLU A 107 -11.60 -19.10 -5.71
N GLY A 108 -11.24 -18.15 -6.55
CA GLY A 108 -11.78 -16.80 -6.51
C GLY A 108 -10.79 -15.81 -7.12
N LYS A 109 -11.32 -14.65 -7.48
CA LYS A 109 -10.51 -13.59 -8.07
C LYS A 109 -9.56 -13.00 -7.02
N ILE A 110 -8.29 -12.89 -7.35
CA ILE A 110 -7.25 -12.31 -6.47
C ILE A 110 -6.82 -10.90 -6.90
N LEU A 111 -6.16 -10.16 -6.01
CA LEU A 111 -5.75 -8.77 -6.21
C LEU A 111 -5.10 -8.50 -7.58
N PRO A 112 -4.08 -9.26 -8.04
CA PRO A 112 -3.49 -9.03 -9.37
C PRO A 112 -4.51 -9.14 -10.52
N GLU A 113 -5.52 -10.00 -10.39
CA GLU A 113 -6.54 -10.17 -11.42
C GLU A 113 -7.55 -9.03 -11.44
N TYR A 114 -7.76 -8.34 -10.30
CA TYR A 114 -8.55 -7.11 -10.27
C TYR A 114 -7.81 -5.93 -10.92
N LEU A 115 -6.47 -5.97 -10.90
CA LEU A 115 -5.60 -4.96 -11.49
C LEU A 115 -5.21 -5.25 -12.94
N LYS A 116 -5.70 -6.34 -13.53
CA LYS A 116 -5.57 -6.59 -14.97
C LYS A 116 -6.47 -5.61 -15.71
N VAL A 117 -5.83 -4.73 -16.48
CA VAL A 117 -6.46 -3.79 -17.41
C VAL A 117 -6.43 -4.37 -18.82
#